data_AF-A0ABD6SGD0-F1
#
_entry.id   AF-A0ABD6SGD0-F1
#
_cell.length_a   1.000
_cell.length_b   1.000
_cell.length_c   1.000
_cell.angle_alpha   90.00
_cell.angle_beta   90.00
_cell.angle_gamma   90.00
#
_symmetry.space_group_name_H-M   'P 1'
#
loop_
_entity.id
_entity.type
_entity.pdbx_description
1 polymer ?
#
loop_
_entity_poly.entity_id
_entity_poly.type
_entity_poly.pdbx_seq_one_letter_code
_entity_poly.pdbx_strand_id
1 'polypeptide(L)'
;MPLTEKELKKQVKKGPEEKKEFEKKFESKEAAQKAELKDTGLKEKLKNGIKDKKWSTEDTKKIDTFLEQVPVIKEDLHITVRMTDSYKKEDTNKKETKDNNKVTTISNEFYTTENLSSNLENLRANEELIQIQIPAGERVGYFSGEKAEDTHILLRKNAVYQIDEVDGKTKTVIKGKMRVIWKAKLIKSKSENTPEDKLKDPNSTFNAKEYGDKWIKKLTKSELAAMKKYTGDDYDALNTYLRTGEILPNYSKGDLKQTIAFMDKAIKRASLPEEITVYRRSTEQEFQRDKNFLKHMFDLDFDSLGSLDSLDTYIQKAINLVKANIGKENIDKAYRSTSLKSEGSGDPFFLKRPIRVEITIPKGTHAPYLESISSFPEEKEILLPHGSKFIITGASTVQETLKNQTMNILVIRATVVK
;
A
#
# COMPACT_ATOMS: atom_id res chain seq x y z
N MET A 1 11.36 1.91 -12.39
CA MET A 1 11.77 2.72 -13.56
C MET A 1 11.63 1.83 -14.79
N PRO A 2 11.14 2.35 -15.92
CA PRO A 2 11.08 1.59 -17.17
C PRO A 2 12.47 1.05 -17.53
N LEU A 3 12.54 -0.18 -18.04
CA LEU A 3 13.78 -0.81 -18.50
C LEU A 3 14.44 0.07 -19.57
N THR A 4 15.72 0.31 -19.39
CA THR A 4 16.60 0.95 -20.35
C THR A 4 16.82 0.07 -21.58
N GLU A 5 17.26 0.67 -22.69
CA GLU A 5 17.63 -0.07 -23.90
C GLU A 5 18.69 -1.17 -23.64
N LYS A 6 19.60 -0.90 -22.69
CA LYS A 6 20.63 -1.86 -22.25
C LYS A 6 20.03 -3.03 -21.48
N GLU A 7 18.98 -2.81 -20.70
CA GLU A 7 18.26 -3.86 -19.95
C GLU A 7 17.36 -4.69 -20.87
N LEU A 8 16.69 -4.06 -21.83
CA LEU A 8 15.94 -4.75 -22.88
C LEU A 8 16.86 -5.67 -23.71
N LYS A 9 18.08 -5.22 -24.02
CA LYS A 9 19.10 -6.05 -24.70
C LYS A 9 19.64 -7.19 -23.82
N LYS A 10 19.49 -7.11 -22.49
CA LYS A 10 19.98 -8.10 -21.51
C LYS A 10 18.96 -9.18 -21.14
N GLN A 11 17.65 -8.94 -21.32
CA GLN A 11 16.57 -9.94 -21.10
C GLN A 11 16.66 -11.20 -21.98
N VAL A 12 17.70 -11.30 -22.81
CA VAL A 12 17.91 -12.36 -23.80
C VAL A 12 18.54 -13.62 -23.20
N LYS A 13 19.00 -13.65 -21.93
CA LYS A 13 19.97 -14.68 -21.51
C LYS A 13 19.90 -15.33 -20.11
N LYS A 14 18.83 -15.23 -19.32
CA LYS A 14 18.88 -15.76 -17.94
C LYS A 14 17.60 -16.40 -17.39
N GLY A 15 17.14 -17.49 -18.00
CA GLY A 15 15.93 -18.22 -17.52
C GLY A 15 15.90 -18.56 -16.01
N PRO A 16 16.85 -19.35 -15.48
CA PRO A 16 16.82 -19.77 -14.07
C PRO A 16 17.10 -18.64 -13.06
N GLU A 17 17.88 -17.64 -13.44
CA GLU A 17 18.23 -16.52 -12.55
C GLU A 17 17.10 -15.48 -12.50
N GLU A 18 16.45 -15.18 -13.62
CA GLU A 18 15.31 -14.25 -13.67
C GLU A 18 14.11 -14.82 -12.91
N LYS A 19 13.83 -16.13 -13.02
CA LYS A 19 12.79 -16.77 -12.19
C LYS A 19 13.08 -16.58 -10.70
N LYS A 20 14.32 -16.82 -10.25
CA LYS A 20 14.71 -16.63 -8.85
C LYS A 20 14.58 -15.17 -8.41
N GLU A 21 14.93 -14.22 -9.28
CA GLU A 21 14.80 -12.79 -8.99
C GLU A 21 13.34 -12.36 -8.91
N PHE A 22 12.48 -12.89 -9.78
CA PHE A 22 11.04 -12.70 -9.73
C PHE A 22 10.43 -13.32 -8.47
N GLU A 23 10.79 -14.55 -8.10
CA GLU A 23 10.28 -15.19 -6.88
C GLU A 23 10.65 -14.40 -5.60
N LYS A 24 11.78 -13.68 -5.59
CA LYS A 24 12.17 -12.78 -4.49
C LYS A 24 11.26 -11.57 -4.33
N LYS A 25 10.45 -11.24 -5.35
CA LYS A 25 9.44 -10.16 -5.28
C LYS A 25 8.21 -10.57 -4.48
N PHE A 26 8.09 -11.82 -4.04
CA PHE A 26 7.11 -12.23 -3.05
C PHE A 26 7.67 -12.11 -1.62
N GLU A 27 6.78 -12.05 -0.63
CA GLU A 27 7.16 -11.96 0.79
C GLU A 27 7.99 -13.16 1.26
N SER A 28 7.69 -14.37 0.74
CA SER A 28 8.40 -15.59 1.10
C SER A 28 8.45 -16.59 -0.04
N LYS A 29 9.26 -17.65 0.14
CA LYS A 29 9.35 -18.76 -0.82
C LYS A 29 8.02 -19.51 -0.93
N GLU A 30 7.29 -19.64 0.16
CA GLU A 30 5.95 -20.25 0.21
C GLU A 30 4.94 -19.40 -0.56
N ALA A 31 5.04 -18.06 -0.47
CA ALA A 31 4.21 -17.15 -1.26
C ALA A 31 4.50 -17.30 -2.76
N ALA A 32 5.79 -17.35 -3.14
CA ALA A 32 6.19 -17.61 -4.52
C ALA A 32 5.70 -18.98 -5.03
N GLN A 33 5.68 -20.01 -4.20
CA GLN A 33 5.13 -21.33 -4.57
C GLN A 33 3.60 -21.32 -4.74
N LYS A 34 2.88 -20.50 -3.96
CA LYS A 34 1.42 -20.32 -4.10
C LYS A 34 1.05 -19.52 -5.34
N ALA A 35 1.94 -18.63 -5.79
CA ALA A 35 1.77 -17.86 -7.02
C ALA A 35 2.03 -18.68 -8.30
N GLU A 36 2.56 -19.91 -8.19
CA GLU A 36 2.78 -20.78 -9.35
C GLU A 36 1.51 -21.60 -9.68
N LEU A 37 0.98 -21.43 -10.88
CA LEU A 37 -0.08 -22.30 -11.41
C LEU A 37 0.51 -23.68 -11.67
N LYS A 38 -0.04 -24.71 -11.01
CA LYS A 38 0.44 -26.10 -11.13
C LYS A 38 -0.39 -26.97 -12.07
N ASP A 39 -1.62 -26.57 -12.39
CA ASP A 39 -2.51 -27.31 -13.29
C ASP A 39 -1.93 -27.39 -14.71
N THR A 40 -1.47 -28.57 -15.12
CA THR A 40 -0.80 -28.79 -16.41
C THR A 40 -1.71 -28.57 -17.60
N GLY A 41 -3.00 -28.87 -17.48
CA GLY A 41 -3.98 -28.66 -18.55
C GLY A 41 -4.23 -27.18 -18.81
N LEU A 42 -4.34 -26.39 -17.74
CA LEU A 42 -4.49 -24.94 -17.84
C LEU A 42 -3.20 -24.26 -18.33
N LYS A 43 -2.02 -24.71 -17.88
CA LYS A 43 -0.73 -24.22 -18.41
C LYS A 43 -0.65 -24.37 -19.92
N GLU A 44 -0.97 -25.55 -20.44
CA GLU A 44 -0.89 -25.82 -21.87
C GLU A 44 -1.89 -24.96 -22.67
N LYS A 45 -3.10 -24.74 -22.13
CA LYS A 45 -4.07 -23.82 -22.72
C LYS A 45 -3.60 -22.37 -22.72
N LEU A 46 -2.92 -21.92 -21.66
CA LEU A 46 -2.37 -20.56 -21.56
C LEU A 46 -1.19 -20.34 -22.52
N LYS A 47 -0.32 -21.35 -22.70
CA LYS A 47 0.81 -21.29 -23.66
C LYS A 47 0.36 -21.12 -25.10
N ASN A 48 -0.72 -21.78 -25.50
CA ASN A 48 -1.26 -21.73 -26.85
C ASN A 48 -2.02 -20.42 -27.15
N GLY A 49 -2.13 -19.52 -26.17
CA GLY A 49 -2.81 -18.24 -26.28
C GLY A 49 -4.33 -18.37 -26.15
N ILE A 50 -4.96 -17.34 -25.57
CA ILE A 50 -6.38 -17.33 -25.22
C ILE A 50 -7.28 -17.06 -26.45
N LYS A 51 -6.69 -16.97 -27.65
CA LYS A 51 -7.41 -16.73 -28.91
C LYS A 51 -8.25 -17.94 -29.39
N ASP A 52 -8.10 -19.09 -28.76
CA ASP A 52 -8.81 -20.32 -29.16
C ASP A 52 -10.17 -20.43 -28.47
N LYS A 53 -11.23 -20.72 -29.25
CA LYS A 53 -12.62 -21.04 -28.82
C LYS A 53 -12.74 -22.30 -27.92
N LYS A 54 -11.64 -22.75 -27.32
CA LYS A 54 -11.48 -24.01 -26.56
C LYS A 54 -11.55 -23.82 -25.04
N TRP A 55 -11.66 -22.60 -24.55
CA TRP A 55 -11.81 -22.34 -23.11
C TRP A 55 -13.26 -22.57 -22.69
N SER A 56 -13.46 -23.47 -21.74
CA SER A 56 -14.74 -23.62 -21.07
C SER A 56 -14.93 -22.52 -20.02
N THR A 57 -16.19 -22.26 -19.65
CA THR A 57 -16.51 -21.40 -18.49
C THR A 57 -15.82 -21.90 -17.22
N GLU A 58 -15.66 -23.22 -17.08
CA GLU A 58 -14.98 -23.85 -15.96
C GLU A 58 -13.47 -23.57 -15.93
N ASP A 59 -12.79 -23.61 -17.09
CA ASP A 59 -11.36 -23.25 -17.18
C ASP A 59 -11.14 -21.78 -16.79
N THR A 60 -12.02 -20.90 -17.26
CA THR A 60 -11.99 -19.46 -16.94
C THR A 60 -12.17 -19.26 -15.43
N LYS A 61 -13.15 -19.94 -14.83
CA LYS A 61 -13.43 -19.86 -13.40
C LYS A 61 -12.23 -20.35 -12.57
N LYS A 62 -11.58 -21.44 -12.97
CA LYS A 62 -10.40 -21.96 -12.28
C LYS A 62 -9.23 -20.97 -12.29
N ILE A 63 -8.98 -20.31 -13.42
CA ILE A 63 -7.93 -19.29 -13.51
C ILE A 63 -8.28 -18.04 -12.71
N ASP A 64 -9.53 -17.56 -12.78
CA ASP A 64 -9.98 -16.41 -12.01
C ASP A 64 -9.83 -16.69 -10.50
N THR A 65 -10.34 -17.83 -10.02
CA THR A 65 -10.19 -18.27 -8.62
C THR A 65 -8.73 -18.45 -8.21
N PHE A 66 -7.88 -18.97 -9.10
CA PHE A 66 -6.44 -19.06 -8.84
C PHE A 66 -5.84 -17.66 -8.64
N LEU A 67 -6.10 -16.72 -9.56
CA LEU A 67 -5.58 -15.36 -9.49
C LEU A 67 -6.13 -14.55 -8.32
N GLU A 68 -7.33 -14.85 -7.82
CA GLU A 68 -7.88 -14.27 -6.59
C GLU A 68 -7.12 -14.75 -5.33
N GLN A 69 -6.53 -15.95 -5.38
CA GLN A 69 -5.86 -16.57 -4.23
C GLN A 69 -4.34 -16.38 -4.23
N VAL A 70 -3.72 -16.02 -5.36
CA VAL A 70 -2.27 -15.83 -5.41
C VAL A 70 -1.82 -14.66 -4.54
N PRO A 71 -0.67 -14.76 -3.86
CA PRO A 71 -0.09 -13.65 -3.10
C PRO A 71 0.23 -12.43 -3.96
N VAL A 72 0.36 -11.29 -3.29
CA VAL A 72 0.78 -10.03 -3.92
C VAL A 72 2.31 -9.94 -4.01
N ILE A 73 2.80 -9.18 -4.99
CA ILE A 73 4.22 -8.82 -5.08
C ILE A 73 4.54 -7.64 -4.13
N LYS A 74 5.68 -7.66 -3.45
CA LYS A 74 6.12 -6.60 -2.51
C LYS A 74 6.90 -5.46 -3.17
N GLU A 75 7.29 -5.67 -4.42
CA GLU A 75 8.05 -4.72 -5.24
C GLU A 75 7.46 -4.65 -6.64
N ASP A 76 7.64 -3.51 -7.30
CA ASP A 76 7.24 -3.34 -8.69
C ASP A 76 7.90 -4.38 -9.60
N LEU A 77 7.10 -4.91 -10.52
CA LEU A 77 7.53 -5.81 -11.58
C LEU A 77 7.40 -5.09 -12.92
N HIS A 78 8.43 -5.15 -13.74
CA HIS A 78 8.41 -4.59 -15.09
C HIS A 78 8.53 -5.74 -16.08
N ILE A 79 7.52 -5.89 -16.94
CA ILE A 79 7.52 -6.89 -18.01
C ILE A 79 7.44 -6.22 -19.37
N THR A 80 7.86 -6.92 -20.41
CA THR A 80 7.71 -6.46 -21.80
C THR A 80 6.93 -7.50 -22.56
N VAL A 81 5.76 -7.10 -23.04
CA VAL A 81 4.82 -7.96 -23.76
C VAL A 81 4.66 -7.50 -25.20
N ARG A 82 4.29 -8.41 -26.08
CA ARG A 82 3.93 -8.04 -27.45
C ARG A 82 2.57 -7.34 -27.46
N MET A 83 2.48 -6.19 -28.13
CA MET A 83 1.18 -5.60 -28.43
C MET A 83 0.51 -6.50 -29.48
N THR A 84 -0.71 -6.96 -29.17
CA THR A 84 -1.53 -7.75 -30.11
C THR A 84 -2.88 -7.09 -30.30
N ASP A 85 -3.65 -7.52 -31.31
CA ASP A 85 -5.01 -7.00 -31.58
C ASP A 85 -6.00 -7.15 -30.41
N SER A 86 -5.66 -7.95 -29.38
CA SER A 86 -6.48 -8.08 -28.17
C SER A 86 -6.42 -6.85 -27.25
N TYR A 87 -5.41 -5.99 -27.43
CA TYR A 87 -5.33 -4.73 -26.72
C TYR A 87 -6.27 -3.72 -27.38
N LYS A 88 -7.42 -3.49 -26.76
CA LYS A 88 -8.40 -2.51 -27.21
C LYS A 88 -7.97 -1.15 -26.69
N LYS A 89 -7.77 -0.19 -27.60
CA LYS A 89 -7.59 1.22 -27.23
C LYS A 89 -8.96 1.79 -26.93
N GLU A 90 -9.26 2.01 -25.65
CA GLU A 90 -10.44 2.78 -25.24
C GLU A 90 -10.00 4.22 -25.00
N ASP A 91 -10.41 5.10 -25.92
CA ASP A 91 -10.32 6.54 -25.73
C ASP A 91 -11.45 6.92 -24.76
N THR A 92 -11.14 7.06 -23.46
CA THR A 92 -12.13 7.48 -22.45
C THR A 92 -12.43 8.97 -22.56
N ASN A 93 -12.83 9.43 -23.75
CA ASN A 93 -13.38 10.77 -24.03
C ASN A 93 -14.91 10.76 -24.02
N LYS A 94 -15.52 10.22 -22.95
CA LYS A 94 -16.91 10.47 -22.61
C LYS A 94 -17.09 10.62 -21.10
N LYS A 95 -16.45 11.65 -20.55
CA LYS A 95 -17.04 12.48 -19.49
C LYS A 95 -16.30 13.81 -19.48
N GLU A 96 -16.98 14.84 -19.98
CA GLU A 96 -16.63 16.24 -19.86
C GLU A 96 -16.27 16.54 -18.39
N THR A 97 -14.99 16.72 -18.11
CA THR A 97 -14.53 17.39 -16.89
C THR A 97 -13.43 18.36 -17.28
N LYS A 98 -13.48 19.54 -16.64
CA LYS A 98 -12.86 20.80 -17.08
C LYS A 98 -11.34 20.89 -16.94
N ASP A 99 -10.61 19.78 -16.82
CA ASP A 99 -9.15 19.79 -16.68
C ASP A 99 -8.49 18.94 -17.78
N ASN A 100 -7.73 19.61 -18.64
CA ASN A 100 -7.12 19.12 -19.88
C ASN A 100 -5.95 18.11 -19.70
N ASN A 101 -6.03 17.14 -18.79
CA ASN A 101 -5.07 16.02 -18.77
C ASN A 101 -5.68 14.81 -19.48
N LYS A 102 -5.36 14.65 -20.77
CA LYS A 102 -5.66 13.41 -21.50
C LYS A 102 -4.89 12.24 -20.87
N VAL A 103 -5.59 11.15 -20.60
CA VAL A 103 -5.00 9.89 -20.16
C VAL A 103 -5.49 8.80 -21.12
N THR A 104 -4.58 8.24 -21.92
CA THR A 104 -4.88 7.12 -22.81
C THR A 104 -4.81 5.83 -22.00
N THR A 105 -5.88 5.05 -22.03
CA THR A 105 -5.89 3.69 -21.48
C THR A 105 -6.00 2.65 -22.59
N ILE A 106 -5.38 1.49 -22.35
CA ILE A 106 -5.59 0.29 -23.15
C ILE A 106 -6.06 -0.84 -22.25
N SER A 107 -6.96 -1.68 -22.71
CA SER A 107 -7.40 -2.87 -21.98
C SER A 107 -7.08 -4.12 -22.78
N ASN A 108 -6.73 -5.21 -22.09
CA ASN A 108 -6.56 -6.50 -22.73
C ASN A 108 -7.76 -7.39 -22.40
N GLU A 109 -8.52 -7.79 -23.42
CA GLU A 109 -9.71 -8.64 -23.24
C GLU A 109 -9.39 -10.01 -22.64
N PHE A 110 -8.16 -10.49 -22.84
CA PHE A 110 -7.69 -11.80 -22.36
C PHE A 110 -6.74 -11.66 -21.17
N TYR A 111 -6.46 -12.79 -20.48
CA TYR A 111 -5.36 -12.84 -19.51
C TYR A 111 -4.06 -12.41 -20.19
N THR A 112 -3.27 -11.60 -19.49
CA THR A 112 -1.98 -11.18 -20.02
C THR A 112 -0.96 -12.24 -19.62
N THR A 113 -0.47 -12.97 -20.61
CA THR A 113 0.57 -13.99 -20.46
C THR A 113 1.77 -13.62 -21.29
N GLU A 114 2.94 -13.54 -20.66
CA GLU A 114 4.19 -13.35 -21.39
C GLU A 114 5.36 -13.93 -20.62
N ASN A 115 6.39 -14.36 -21.35
CA ASN A 115 7.65 -14.77 -20.77
C ASN A 115 8.27 -13.64 -19.92
N LEU A 116 8.70 -14.01 -18.72
CA LEU A 116 9.50 -13.18 -17.83
C LEU A 116 10.79 -12.72 -18.53
N SER A 117 11.41 -13.64 -19.28
CA SER A 117 12.52 -13.40 -20.21
C SER A 117 11.96 -13.28 -21.63
N SER A 118 11.62 -12.07 -22.07
CA SER A 118 11.05 -11.91 -23.41
C SER A 118 12.06 -12.37 -24.48
N ASN A 119 11.74 -13.40 -25.26
CA ASN A 119 12.57 -13.80 -26.41
C ASN A 119 12.34 -12.79 -27.55
N LEU A 120 13.01 -11.65 -27.44
CA LEU A 120 12.97 -10.56 -28.41
C LEU A 120 13.69 -10.90 -29.72
N GLU A 121 14.40 -12.04 -29.81
CA GLU A 121 15.19 -12.41 -31.00
C GLU A 121 14.32 -12.82 -32.20
N ASN A 122 13.16 -13.45 -31.92
CA ASN A 122 12.24 -13.95 -32.96
C ASN A 122 11.13 -12.95 -33.35
N LEU A 123 11.25 -11.68 -32.95
CA LEU A 123 10.27 -10.64 -33.30
C LEU A 123 10.35 -10.24 -34.79
N ARG A 124 9.19 -10.01 -35.41
CA ARG A 124 9.06 -9.49 -36.77
C ARG A 124 9.56 -8.04 -36.84
N ALA A 125 9.86 -7.52 -38.03
CA ALA A 125 10.19 -6.10 -38.18
C ALA A 125 8.95 -5.25 -37.84
N ASN A 126 9.15 -4.10 -37.17
CA ASN A 126 8.09 -3.16 -36.78
C ASN A 126 7.02 -3.69 -35.80
N GLU A 127 7.31 -4.78 -35.07
CA GLU A 127 6.43 -5.26 -34.01
C GLU A 127 6.40 -4.26 -32.84
N GLU A 128 5.19 -3.95 -32.35
CA GLU A 128 4.99 -3.04 -31.22
C GLU A 128 5.06 -3.83 -29.91
N LEU A 129 5.73 -3.26 -28.91
CA LEU A 129 5.88 -3.84 -27.58
C LEU A 129 5.23 -2.95 -26.54
N ILE A 130 4.77 -3.52 -25.44
CA ILE A 130 4.30 -2.79 -24.27
C ILE A 130 5.18 -3.15 -23.10
N GLN A 131 5.79 -2.14 -22.51
CA GLN A 131 6.46 -2.26 -21.23
C GLN A 131 5.47 -1.95 -20.12
N ILE A 132 5.08 -2.98 -19.38
CA ILE A 132 4.09 -2.87 -18.32
C ILE A 132 4.82 -2.79 -16.97
N GLN A 133 4.59 -1.69 -16.25
CA GLN A 133 4.86 -1.61 -14.82
C GLN A 133 3.67 -2.17 -14.04
N ILE A 134 3.90 -3.25 -13.31
CA ILE A 134 2.96 -3.85 -12.36
C ILE A 134 3.39 -3.36 -10.97
N PRO A 135 2.57 -2.53 -10.29
CA PRO A 135 2.94 -1.97 -9.00
C PRO A 135 2.95 -3.02 -7.89
N ALA A 136 3.75 -2.77 -6.85
CA ALA A 136 3.69 -3.53 -5.61
C ALA A 136 2.25 -3.57 -5.05
N GLY A 137 1.86 -4.71 -4.48
CA GLY A 137 0.53 -4.97 -3.97
C GLY A 137 -0.44 -5.59 -4.99
N GLU A 138 -0.05 -5.77 -6.25
CA GLU A 138 -0.86 -6.50 -7.23
C GLU A 138 -0.67 -8.02 -7.10
N ARG A 139 -1.74 -8.76 -7.38
CA ARG A 139 -1.71 -10.21 -7.51
C ARG A 139 -1.11 -10.59 -8.86
N VAL A 140 -0.07 -11.41 -8.83
CA VAL A 140 0.64 -11.87 -10.03
C VAL A 140 0.82 -13.38 -9.94
N GLY A 141 0.14 -14.11 -10.81
CA GLY A 141 0.39 -15.53 -11.01
C GLY A 141 1.56 -15.74 -11.98
N TYR A 142 2.10 -16.94 -12.01
CA TYR A 142 3.01 -17.36 -13.06
C TYR A 142 2.94 -18.86 -13.31
N PHE A 143 3.50 -19.32 -14.42
CA PHE A 143 3.69 -20.74 -14.66
C PHE A 143 4.99 -21.01 -15.41
N SER A 144 5.65 -22.09 -15.04
CA SER A 144 6.86 -22.56 -15.72
C SER A 144 6.51 -23.59 -16.80
N GLY A 145 7.19 -23.51 -17.94
CA GLY A 145 7.21 -24.56 -18.96
C GLY A 145 8.19 -25.67 -18.65
N GLU A 146 8.56 -26.46 -19.68
CA GLU A 146 9.49 -27.60 -19.53
C GLU A 146 10.88 -27.17 -19.06
N LYS A 147 11.25 -25.92 -19.36
CA LYS A 147 12.51 -25.31 -18.93
C LYS A 147 12.21 -24.04 -18.13
N ALA A 148 13.07 -23.70 -17.17
CA ALA A 148 12.90 -22.51 -16.34
C ALA A 148 12.94 -21.18 -17.14
N GLU A 149 13.55 -21.19 -18.32
CA GLU A 149 13.53 -20.09 -19.31
C GLU A 149 12.16 -19.85 -19.96
N ASP A 150 11.22 -20.79 -19.81
CA ASP A 150 9.84 -20.69 -20.29
C ASP A 150 8.90 -20.33 -19.10
N THR A 151 9.30 -19.36 -18.27
CA THR A 151 8.47 -18.88 -17.15
C THR A 151 7.60 -17.72 -17.61
N HIS A 152 6.29 -17.91 -17.58
CA HIS A 152 5.28 -16.92 -18.00
C HIS A 152 4.62 -16.26 -16.82
N ILE A 153 4.55 -14.93 -16.85
CA ILE A 153 3.68 -14.16 -15.94
C ILE A 153 2.23 -14.32 -16.37
N LEU A 154 1.31 -14.32 -15.41
CA LEU A 154 -0.13 -14.43 -15.63
C LEU A 154 -0.85 -13.30 -14.86
N LEU A 155 -1.48 -12.39 -15.61
CA LEU A 155 -2.36 -11.35 -15.07
C LEU A 155 -3.81 -11.59 -15.46
N ARG A 156 -4.71 -11.01 -14.66
CA ARG A 156 -6.17 -11.03 -14.87
C ARG A 156 -6.59 -10.63 -16.30
N LYS A 157 -7.73 -11.19 -16.74
CA LYS A 157 -8.45 -10.72 -17.92
C LYS A 157 -8.96 -9.29 -17.72
N ASN A 158 -9.21 -8.58 -18.81
CA ASN A 158 -9.69 -7.18 -18.79
C ASN A 158 -8.80 -6.23 -17.98
N ALA A 159 -7.51 -6.57 -17.85
CA ALA A 159 -6.55 -5.68 -17.21
C ALA A 159 -6.47 -4.37 -18.00
N VAL A 160 -6.57 -3.26 -17.28
CA VAL A 160 -6.50 -1.91 -17.85
C VAL A 160 -5.12 -1.34 -17.57
N TYR A 161 -4.53 -0.70 -18.57
CA TYR A 161 -3.21 -0.12 -18.49
C TYR A 161 -3.28 1.35 -18.88
N GLN A 162 -2.67 2.21 -18.06
CA GLN A 162 -2.48 3.61 -18.37
C GLN A 162 -1.23 3.79 -19.22
N ILE A 163 -1.35 4.47 -20.35
CA ILE A 163 -0.21 4.89 -21.18
C ILE A 163 0.26 6.27 -20.72
N ASP A 164 1.56 6.43 -20.57
CA ASP A 164 2.20 7.70 -20.23
C ASP A 164 2.18 8.65 -21.45
N GLU A 165 1.30 9.65 -21.53
CA GLU A 165 1.13 10.44 -22.76
C GLU A 165 2.28 11.42 -23.10
N VAL A 166 3.18 11.71 -22.16
CA VAL A 166 4.28 12.68 -22.39
C VAL A 166 5.43 12.04 -23.19
N ASP A 167 5.70 10.73 -23.01
CA ASP A 167 6.80 9.98 -23.65
C ASP A 167 6.44 8.50 -23.98
N GLY A 168 5.15 8.16 -23.99
CA GLY A 168 4.66 6.78 -23.92
C GLY A 168 4.91 5.93 -25.15
N LYS A 169 5.44 6.49 -26.24
CA LYS A 169 5.89 5.74 -27.41
C LYS A 169 7.33 6.08 -27.72
N THR A 170 8.22 5.12 -27.53
CA THR A 170 9.63 5.27 -27.92
C THR A 170 9.94 4.39 -29.12
N LYS A 171 10.68 4.93 -30.09
CA LYS A 171 11.25 4.15 -31.19
C LYS A 171 12.67 3.76 -30.82
N THR A 172 13.00 2.48 -30.87
CA THR A 172 14.35 2.00 -30.58
C THR A 172 14.76 0.87 -31.53
N VAL A 173 16.07 0.61 -31.62
CA VAL A 173 16.62 -0.47 -32.45
C VAL A 173 17.08 -1.61 -31.53
N ILE A 174 16.32 -2.70 -31.55
CA ILE A 174 16.67 -3.94 -30.84
C ILE A 174 17.13 -4.95 -31.88
N LYS A 175 18.38 -5.43 -31.75
CA LYS A 175 19.00 -6.42 -32.66
C LYS A 175 18.86 -6.05 -34.15
N GLY A 176 19.11 -4.78 -34.49
CA GLY A 176 19.12 -4.29 -35.87
C GLY A 176 17.74 -4.03 -36.49
N LYS A 177 16.65 -4.18 -35.74
CA LYS A 177 15.29 -3.90 -36.23
C LYS A 177 14.64 -2.78 -35.41
N MET A 178 13.94 -1.87 -36.09
CA MET A 178 13.17 -0.80 -35.44
C MET A 178 11.98 -1.39 -34.67
N ARG A 179 11.71 -0.85 -33.48
CA ARG A 179 10.63 -1.23 -32.56
C ARG A 179 9.93 0.01 -32.03
N VAL A 180 8.62 -0.12 -31.79
CA VAL A 180 7.84 0.87 -31.05
C VAL A 180 7.54 0.28 -29.67
N ILE A 181 7.92 0.97 -28.61
CA ILE A 181 7.68 0.55 -27.23
C ILE A 181 6.70 1.51 -26.57
N TRP A 182 5.59 0.95 -26.12
CA TRP A 182 4.58 1.61 -25.33
C TRP A 182 4.89 1.47 -23.85
N LYS A 183 5.06 2.57 -23.13
CA LYS A 183 5.21 2.53 -21.67
C LYS A 183 3.83 2.56 -21.03
N ALA A 184 3.54 1.55 -20.23
CA ALA A 184 2.24 1.35 -19.63
C ALA A 184 2.36 1.00 -18.14
N LYS A 185 1.38 1.43 -17.34
CA LYS A 185 1.25 1.05 -15.94
C LYS A 185 -0.07 0.30 -15.74
N LEU A 186 -0.02 -0.86 -15.10
CA LEU A 186 -1.23 -1.61 -14.74
C LEU A 186 -2.07 -0.77 -13.77
N ILE A 187 -3.34 -0.56 -14.13
CA ILE A 187 -4.36 0.05 -13.28
C ILE A 187 -4.98 -1.05 -12.44
N LYS A 188 -5.09 -0.81 -11.12
CA LYS A 188 -5.76 -1.71 -10.17
C LYS A 188 -7.16 -2.11 -10.68
N SER A 189 -7.54 -3.38 -10.51
CA SER A 189 -8.85 -3.85 -10.95
C SER A 189 -9.97 -3.13 -10.21
N LYS A 190 -11.05 -2.74 -10.89
CA LYS A 190 -12.29 -2.32 -10.23
C LYS A 190 -13.07 -3.52 -9.67
N SER A 191 -12.84 -4.74 -10.16
CA SER A 191 -13.57 -5.96 -9.77
C SER A 191 -13.05 -6.67 -8.52
N GLU A 192 -12.05 -6.11 -7.85
CA GLU A 192 -11.73 -6.48 -6.45
C GLU A 192 -12.62 -5.69 -5.46
N ASN A 193 -13.59 -4.90 -5.97
CA ASN A 193 -14.67 -4.32 -5.20
C ASN A 193 -15.99 -5.11 -5.38
N THR A 194 -15.98 -6.39 -5.01
CA THR A 194 -17.18 -7.10 -4.52
C THR A 194 -16.83 -7.70 -3.14
N PRO A 195 -17.80 -7.82 -2.21
CA PRO A 195 -17.61 -7.58 -0.77
C PRO A 195 -16.68 -8.51 0.03
N GLU A 196 -15.96 -9.41 -0.62
CA GLU A 196 -15.11 -10.42 0.01
C GLU A 196 -13.60 -10.22 -0.22
N ASP A 197 -13.20 -9.31 -1.12
CA ASP A 197 -11.81 -8.83 -1.23
C ASP A 197 -11.59 -7.55 -0.39
N LYS A 198 -12.20 -7.53 0.81
CA LYS A 198 -11.51 -6.82 1.89
C LYS A 198 -10.16 -7.53 1.99
N LEU A 199 -9.06 -6.80 1.79
CA LEU A 199 -7.81 -7.08 2.48
C LEU A 199 -8.24 -7.63 3.84
N LYS A 200 -8.02 -8.94 4.11
CA LYS A 200 -8.52 -9.59 5.33
C LYS A 200 -8.25 -8.60 6.43
N ASP A 201 -9.31 -8.02 7.01
CA ASP A 201 -9.12 -6.94 7.97
C ASP A 201 -8.10 -7.50 8.96
N PRO A 202 -6.90 -6.90 9.10
CA PRO A 202 -5.87 -7.47 9.93
C PRO A 202 -6.35 -7.62 11.38
N ASN A 203 -7.44 -6.94 11.73
CA ASN A 203 -8.14 -6.99 12.99
C ASN A 203 -9.46 -7.78 12.93
N SER A 204 -9.70 -8.61 11.90
CA SER A 204 -10.97 -9.33 11.70
C SER A 204 -11.36 -10.26 12.85
N THR A 205 -10.39 -10.74 13.62
CA THR A 205 -10.60 -11.55 14.83
C THR A 205 -10.72 -10.70 16.10
N PHE A 206 -10.34 -9.43 16.05
CA PHE A 206 -10.27 -8.54 17.20
C PHE A 206 -11.64 -7.93 17.54
N ASN A 207 -12.24 -8.43 18.63
CA ASN A 207 -13.47 -7.86 19.17
C ASN A 207 -13.19 -6.57 19.97
N ALA A 208 -12.95 -5.47 19.23
CA ALA A 208 -12.59 -4.17 19.81
C ALA A 208 -13.61 -3.65 20.84
N LYS A 209 -14.91 -3.82 20.56
CA LYS A 209 -15.98 -3.36 21.47
C LYS A 209 -15.92 -4.08 22.81
N GLU A 210 -15.89 -5.41 22.78
CA GLU A 210 -15.79 -6.21 24.02
C GLU A 210 -14.49 -5.92 24.78
N TYR A 211 -13.38 -5.75 24.04
CA TYR A 211 -12.09 -5.38 24.60
C TYR A 211 -12.14 -4.03 25.34
N GLY A 212 -12.67 -2.99 24.70
CA GLY A 212 -12.82 -1.65 25.28
C GLY A 212 -13.74 -1.67 26.51
N ASP A 213 -14.91 -2.32 26.41
CA ASP A 213 -15.87 -2.43 27.51
C ASP A 213 -15.27 -3.16 28.73
N LYS A 214 -14.46 -4.21 28.50
CA LYS A 214 -13.72 -4.92 29.56
C LYS A 214 -12.63 -4.05 30.19
N TRP A 215 -11.93 -3.24 29.41
CA TRP A 215 -10.91 -2.34 29.92
C TRP A 215 -11.52 -1.23 30.80
N ILE A 216 -12.61 -0.60 30.35
CA ILE A 216 -13.29 0.49 31.08
C ILE A 216 -13.73 0.03 32.47
N LYS A 217 -14.24 -1.20 32.61
CA LYS A 217 -14.64 -1.78 33.90
C LYS A 217 -13.50 -1.90 34.92
N LYS A 218 -12.24 -1.84 34.48
CA LYS A 218 -11.06 -1.90 35.36
C LYS A 218 -10.63 -0.51 35.87
N LEU A 219 -11.20 0.56 35.34
CA LEU A 219 -10.79 1.93 35.61
C LEU A 219 -11.43 2.49 36.88
N THR A 220 -10.66 3.28 37.62
CA THR A 220 -11.19 4.16 38.66
C THR A 220 -11.88 5.38 38.06
N LYS A 221 -12.67 6.11 38.85
CA LYS A 221 -13.32 7.36 38.40
C LYS A 221 -12.32 8.41 37.90
N SER A 222 -11.16 8.54 38.57
CA SER A 222 -10.11 9.49 38.19
C SER A 222 -9.37 9.09 36.92
N GLU A 223 -9.07 7.79 36.75
CA GLU A 223 -8.50 7.25 35.50
C GLU A 223 -9.45 7.47 34.33
N LEU A 224 -10.74 7.15 34.50
CA LEU A 224 -11.76 7.38 33.48
C LEU A 224 -11.92 8.87 33.12
N ALA A 225 -11.93 9.75 34.12
CA ALA A 225 -12.03 11.19 33.90
C ALA A 225 -10.81 11.74 33.14
N ALA A 226 -9.59 11.26 33.46
CA ALA A 226 -8.37 11.66 32.77
C ALA A 226 -8.39 11.22 31.29
N MET A 227 -8.83 9.99 31.00
CA MET A 227 -8.98 9.52 29.61
C MET A 227 -10.00 10.34 28.82
N LYS A 228 -11.14 10.69 29.43
CA LYS A 228 -12.18 11.54 28.79
C LYS A 228 -11.69 12.97 28.52
N LYS A 229 -10.87 13.53 29.41
CA LYS A 229 -10.25 14.83 29.18
C LYS A 229 -9.33 14.80 27.97
N TYR A 230 -8.49 13.77 27.88
CA TYR A 230 -7.58 13.60 26.75
C TYR A 230 -8.33 13.46 25.42
N THR A 231 -9.41 12.67 25.35
CA THR A 231 -10.19 12.53 24.11
C THR A 231 -11.00 13.78 23.73
N GLY A 232 -11.07 14.79 24.59
CA GLY A 232 -11.61 16.12 24.31
C GLY A 232 -10.52 17.09 23.86
N ASP A 233 -10.38 18.21 24.55
CA ASP A 233 -9.48 19.30 24.14
C ASP A 233 -8.08 19.23 24.79
N ASP A 234 -7.92 18.43 25.87
CA ASP A 234 -6.69 18.45 26.68
C ASP A 234 -5.51 17.72 26.01
N TYR A 235 -5.73 16.91 24.95
CA TYR A 235 -4.64 16.17 24.31
C TYR A 235 -3.52 17.08 23.81
N ASP A 236 -3.85 18.27 23.31
CA ASP A 236 -2.90 19.23 22.73
C ASP A 236 -1.90 19.69 23.80
N ALA A 237 -2.42 20.11 24.96
CA ALA A 237 -1.60 20.54 26.09
C ALA A 237 -0.78 19.40 26.70
N LEU A 238 -1.38 18.21 26.84
CA LEU A 238 -0.71 17.02 27.39
C LEU A 238 0.44 16.57 26.49
N ASN A 239 0.19 16.44 25.18
CA ASN A 239 1.19 15.97 24.22
C ASN A 239 2.27 17.02 23.95
N THR A 240 1.92 18.32 23.95
CA THR A 240 2.91 19.41 23.90
C THR A 240 3.85 19.34 25.10
N TYR A 241 3.29 19.26 26.32
CA TYR A 241 4.09 19.14 27.53
C TYR A 241 5.01 17.92 27.54
N LEU A 242 4.52 16.76 27.08
CA LEU A 242 5.33 15.54 27.00
C LEU A 242 6.48 15.64 25.98
N ARG A 243 6.30 16.37 24.88
CA ARG A 243 7.33 16.49 23.83
C ARG A 243 8.36 17.57 24.12
N THR A 244 7.91 18.74 24.58
CA THR A 244 8.73 19.96 24.66
C THR A 244 8.94 20.43 26.11
N GLY A 245 8.10 20.00 27.04
CA GLY A 245 8.05 20.54 28.41
C GLY A 245 7.29 21.85 28.54
N GLU A 246 6.78 22.40 27.43
CA GLU A 246 5.98 23.64 27.40
C GLU A 246 4.62 23.43 28.05
N ILE A 247 4.12 24.47 28.74
CA ILE A 247 2.81 24.49 29.36
C ILE A 247 1.96 25.49 28.60
N LEU A 248 0.93 25.00 27.90
CA LEU A 248 0.01 25.86 27.15
C LEU A 248 -0.83 26.75 28.10
N PRO A 249 -1.34 27.90 27.62
CA PRO A 249 -2.21 28.77 28.42
C PRO A 249 -3.41 28.02 29.01
N ASN A 250 -3.81 28.41 30.23
CA ASN A 250 -4.90 27.80 31.02
C ASN A 250 -4.59 26.40 31.60
N TYR A 251 -3.37 25.88 31.43
CA TYR A 251 -2.94 24.64 32.07
C TYR A 251 -1.91 24.91 33.17
N SER A 252 -1.90 24.06 34.20
CA SER A 252 -0.86 24.04 35.21
C SER A 252 -0.01 22.77 35.11
N LYS A 253 1.28 22.86 35.46
CA LYS A 253 2.18 21.69 35.48
C LYS A 253 1.65 20.57 36.40
N GLY A 254 1.02 20.94 37.52
CA GLY A 254 0.45 20.00 38.47
C GLY A 254 -0.69 19.21 37.86
N ASP A 255 -1.62 19.89 37.21
CA ASP A 255 -2.79 19.26 36.58
C ASP A 255 -2.39 18.37 35.41
N LEU A 256 -1.45 18.82 34.57
CA LEU A 256 -0.91 18.02 33.46
C LEU A 256 -0.25 16.75 33.98
N LYS A 257 0.66 16.85 34.96
CA LYS A 257 1.33 15.68 35.55
C LYS A 257 0.35 14.71 36.21
N GLN A 258 -0.65 15.23 36.92
CA GLN A 258 -1.66 14.40 37.57
C GLN A 258 -2.52 13.67 36.53
N THR A 259 -2.91 14.36 35.45
CA THR A 259 -3.69 13.77 34.34
C THR A 259 -2.87 12.69 33.63
N ILE A 260 -1.59 12.96 33.31
CA ILE A 260 -0.66 11.98 32.73
C ILE A 260 -0.54 10.75 33.64
N ALA A 261 -0.36 10.92 34.94
CA ALA A 261 -0.23 9.81 35.88
C ALA A 261 -1.50 8.94 35.95
N PHE A 262 -2.69 9.53 35.83
CA PHE A 262 -3.95 8.77 35.77
C PHE A 262 -4.14 8.07 34.42
N MET A 263 -3.79 8.71 33.31
CA MET A 263 -3.81 8.10 31.98
C MET A 263 -2.86 6.91 31.90
N ASP A 264 -1.63 7.03 32.42
CA ASP A 264 -0.66 5.93 32.45
C ASP A 264 -1.18 4.72 33.20
N LYS A 265 -1.82 4.94 34.35
CA LYS A 265 -2.45 3.86 35.11
C LYS A 265 -3.62 3.24 34.33
N ALA A 266 -4.43 4.06 33.67
CA ALA A 266 -5.54 3.59 32.85
C ALA A 266 -5.03 2.71 31.68
N ILE A 267 -4.03 3.19 30.94
CA ILE A 267 -3.43 2.47 29.79
C ILE A 267 -2.79 1.16 30.25
N LYS A 268 -2.07 1.13 31.38
CA LYS A 268 -1.50 -0.10 31.95
C LYS A 268 -2.54 -1.19 32.27
N ARG A 269 -3.82 -0.84 32.46
CA ARG A 269 -4.91 -1.81 32.68
C ARG A 269 -5.41 -2.47 31.39
N ALA A 270 -5.06 -1.90 30.23
CA ALA A 270 -5.30 -2.49 28.93
C ALA A 270 -4.17 -3.47 28.60
N SER A 271 -4.46 -4.54 27.87
CA SER A 271 -3.44 -5.44 27.35
C SER A 271 -4.06 -6.18 26.16
N LEU A 272 -3.51 -5.95 24.98
CA LEU A 272 -4.09 -6.48 23.75
C LEU A 272 -4.08 -8.02 23.76
N PRO A 273 -5.21 -8.69 23.47
CA PRO A 273 -5.32 -10.16 23.49
C PRO A 273 -4.63 -10.83 22.30
N GLU A 274 -4.41 -10.08 21.23
CA GLU A 274 -3.79 -10.51 19.97
C GLU A 274 -3.01 -9.34 19.36
N GLU A 275 -2.25 -9.61 18.31
CA GLU A 275 -1.62 -8.57 17.50
C GLU A 275 -2.67 -7.88 16.65
N ILE A 276 -2.59 -6.55 16.53
CA ILE A 276 -3.50 -5.74 15.72
C ILE A 276 -2.71 -4.80 14.82
N THR A 277 -3.33 -4.34 13.74
CA THR A 277 -2.80 -3.25 12.90
C THR A 277 -3.69 -2.02 13.04
N VAL A 278 -3.09 -0.89 13.40
CA VAL A 278 -3.78 0.40 13.49
C VAL A 278 -3.26 1.35 12.42
N TYR A 279 -4.03 2.38 12.15
CA TYR A 279 -3.82 3.29 11.04
C TYR A 279 -3.83 4.74 11.52
N ARG A 280 -3.05 5.58 10.84
CA ARG A 280 -3.15 7.03 11.00
C ARG A 280 -2.88 7.71 9.67
N ARG A 281 -3.73 8.66 9.29
CA ARG A 281 -3.53 9.48 8.08
C ARG A 281 -2.85 10.80 8.45
N SER A 282 -1.76 11.03 7.73
CA SER A 282 -0.75 12.09 7.69
C SER A 282 -0.82 13.12 6.54
N THR A 283 -0.98 14.44 6.72
CA THR A 283 -0.49 15.45 5.74
C THR A 283 0.88 16.01 6.10
N GLU A 284 1.48 15.53 7.19
CA GLU A 284 2.56 16.17 7.96
C GLU A 284 2.10 17.45 8.70
N GLN A 285 1.25 18.27 8.07
CA GLN A 285 0.76 19.56 8.56
C GLN A 285 -0.45 19.48 9.49
N GLU A 286 -0.63 18.40 10.24
CA GLU A 286 -1.92 18.19 10.88
C GLU A 286 -2.10 18.92 12.19
N PHE A 287 -2.97 19.94 12.07
CA PHE A 287 -3.26 21.03 12.98
C PHE A 287 -2.27 22.17 12.85
N GLN A 288 -2.79 23.40 12.92
CA GLN A 288 -2.02 24.65 13.05
C GLN A 288 -1.08 24.66 14.29
N ARG A 289 -0.96 23.53 15.01
CA ARG A 289 -0.31 23.36 16.30
C ARG A 289 0.68 22.19 16.36
N ASP A 290 0.52 21.10 15.60
CA ASP A 290 1.43 19.92 15.65
C ASP A 290 1.97 19.54 14.26
N LYS A 291 2.78 20.43 13.68
CA LYS A 291 3.44 20.28 12.36
C LYS A 291 4.43 19.10 12.27
N ASN A 292 4.66 18.39 13.37
CA ASN A 292 5.83 17.54 13.54
C ASN A 292 5.46 16.08 13.84
N PHE A 293 4.28 15.63 13.40
CA PHE A 293 3.79 14.28 13.67
C PHE A 293 4.85 13.18 13.35
N LEU A 294 5.31 13.13 12.09
CA LEU A 294 6.30 12.14 11.65
C LEU A 294 7.69 12.39 12.24
N LYS A 295 8.01 13.64 12.55
CA LYS A 295 9.24 14.02 13.25
C LYS A 295 9.24 13.47 14.68
N HIS A 296 8.15 13.59 15.41
CA HIS A 296 8.06 13.11 16.78
C HIS A 296 7.99 11.58 16.88
N MET A 297 7.31 10.94 15.94
CA MET A 297 7.12 9.49 15.97
C MET A 297 8.30 8.71 15.35
N PHE A 298 8.92 9.24 14.30
CA PHE A 298 9.91 8.53 13.48
C PHE A 298 11.21 9.31 13.22
N ASP A 299 11.38 10.50 13.82
CA ASP A 299 12.48 11.43 13.51
C ASP A 299 12.60 11.76 12.01
N LEU A 300 11.45 11.82 11.34
CA LEU A 300 11.38 12.20 9.93
C LEU A 300 11.05 13.68 9.80
N ASP A 301 12.05 14.46 9.39
CA ASP A 301 11.91 15.88 9.10
C ASP A 301 11.48 16.09 7.66
N PHE A 302 10.18 16.13 7.42
CA PHE A 302 9.64 16.34 6.08
C PHE A 302 9.56 17.85 5.72
N ASP A 303 9.60 18.77 6.70
CA ASP A 303 9.76 20.22 6.49
C ASP A 303 11.05 20.51 5.69
N SER A 304 12.09 19.70 5.90
CA SER A 304 13.34 19.74 5.13
C SER A 304 13.18 19.51 3.62
N LEU A 305 12.04 18.97 3.16
CA LEU A 305 11.77 18.72 1.74
C LEU A 305 11.47 20.01 0.96
N GLY A 306 11.15 21.11 1.65
CA GLY A 306 10.89 22.42 1.08
C GLY A 306 9.53 22.53 0.35
N SER A 307 9.27 23.71 -0.24
CA SER A 307 8.13 23.89 -1.15
C SER A 307 8.35 23.05 -2.41
N LEU A 308 7.34 22.28 -2.82
CA LEU A 308 7.43 21.38 -3.97
C LEU A 308 6.34 21.69 -4.99
N ASP A 309 6.70 21.54 -6.25
CA ASP A 309 5.86 21.93 -7.39
C ASP A 309 4.64 21.00 -7.60
N SER A 310 4.67 19.79 -7.02
CA SER A 310 3.57 18.84 -7.10
C SER A 310 3.54 17.82 -5.95
N LEU A 311 2.34 17.27 -5.68
CA LEU A 311 2.15 16.20 -4.71
C LEU A 311 2.95 14.93 -5.05
N ASP A 312 3.06 14.59 -6.33
CA ASP A 312 3.84 13.43 -6.76
C ASP A 312 5.33 13.63 -6.44
N THR A 313 5.87 14.84 -6.65
CA THR A 313 7.26 15.17 -6.28
C THR A 313 7.46 15.09 -4.77
N TYR A 314 6.49 15.56 -3.98
CA TYR A 314 6.50 15.39 -2.52
C TYR A 314 6.56 13.93 -2.11
N ILE A 315 5.69 13.09 -2.65
CA ILE A 315 5.65 11.66 -2.31
C ILE A 315 6.94 10.95 -2.71
N GLN A 316 7.54 11.28 -3.86
CA GLN A 316 8.82 10.70 -4.30
C GLN A 316 9.99 11.08 -3.38
N LYS A 317 10.04 12.31 -2.88
CA LYS A 317 11.07 12.73 -1.92
C LYS A 317 10.82 12.12 -0.53
N ALA A 318 9.57 12.17 -0.08
CA ALA A 318 9.15 11.62 1.20
C ALA A 318 9.46 10.12 1.31
N ILE A 319 9.12 9.30 0.30
CA ILE A 319 9.40 7.86 0.36
C ILE A 319 10.89 7.55 0.48
N ASN A 320 11.76 8.34 -0.14
CA ASN A 320 13.21 8.17 -0.02
C ASN A 320 13.70 8.49 1.40
N LEU A 321 13.17 9.55 2.02
CA LEU A 321 13.45 9.88 3.42
C LEU A 321 12.98 8.77 4.36
N VAL A 322 11.78 8.21 4.16
CA VAL A 322 11.28 7.07 4.95
C VAL A 322 12.16 5.84 4.76
N LYS A 323 12.51 5.49 3.51
CA LYS A 323 13.36 4.33 3.21
C LYS A 323 14.74 4.41 3.87
N ALA A 324 15.33 5.60 3.96
CA ALA A 324 16.59 5.83 4.66
C ALA A 324 16.52 5.64 6.18
N ASN A 325 15.32 5.53 6.75
CA ASN A 325 15.06 5.36 8.18
C ASN A 325 14.42 4.00 8.52
N ILE A 326 14.28 3.09 7.55
CA ILE A 326 13.85 1.70 7.80
C ILE A 326 14.82 1.03 8.79
N GLY A 327 14.26 0.33 9.78
CA GLY A 327 15.02 -0.38 10.80
C GLY A 327 15.51 0.49 11.97
N LYS A 328 15.36 1.81 11.93
CA LYS A 328 15.71 2.68 13.05
C LYS A 328 14.60 2.68 14.11
N GLU A 329 15.00 2.53 15.36
CA GLU A 329 14.10 2.69 16.51
C GLU A 329 13.98 4.16 16.89
N ASN A 330 12.76 4.63 17.06
CA ASN A 330 12.44 5.98 17.53
C ASN A 330 11.46 5.93 18.70
N ILE A 331 11.52 6.92 19.58
CA ILE A 331 10.66 7.04 20.76
C ILE A 331 9.75 8.24 20.60
N ASP A 332 8.44 8.00 20.61
CA ASP A 332 7.46 9.07 20.69
C ASP A 332 7.23 9.46 22.15
N LYS A 333 7.63 10.68 22.51
CA LYS A 333 7.52 11.15 23.90
C LYS A 333 6.09 11.36 24.35
N ALA A 334 5.13 11.50 23.44
CA ALA A 334 3.72 11.78 23.73
C ALA A 334 2.83 10.56 23.52
N TYR A 335 1.59 10.65 24.00
CA TYR A 335 0.57 9.67 23.63
C TYR A 335 0.29 9.75 22.13
N ARG A 336 -0.11 8.61 21.56
CA ARG A 336 -0.27 8.50 20.12
C ARG A 336 -1.62 7.90 19.74
N SER A 337 -2.50 8.78 19.27
CA SER A 337 -3.83 8.43 18.77
C SER A 337 -3.75 7.80 17.38
N THR A 338 -4.36 6.63 17.24
CA THR A 338 -4.43 5.82 16.02
C THR A 338 -5.84 5.25 15.85
N SER A 339 -6.19 4.71 14.69
CA SER A 339 -7.53 4.19 14.39
C SER A 339 -7.48 2.72 13.95
N LEU A 340 -8.51 1.94 14.27
CA LEU A 340 -8.71 0.63 13.65
C LEU A 340 -9.14 0.70 12.17
N LYS A 341 -9.50 1.88 11.66
CA LYS A 341 -9.93 2.10 10.27
C LYS A 341 -8.77 2.66 9.43
N SER A 342 -8.50 2.04 8.28
CA SER A 342 -7.50 2.53 7.31
C SER A 342 -7.84 3.89 6.68
N GLU A 343 -9.12 4.24 6.71
CA GLU A 343 -9.67 5.55 6.33
C GLU A 343 -9.51 6.61 7.42
N GLY A 344 -9.09 6.24 8.63
CA GLY A 344 -9.11 7.09 9.82
C GLY A 344 -10.52 7.19 10.41
N SER A 345 -10.92 8.37 10.87
CA SER A 345 -12.26 8.61 11.46
C SER A 345 -13.43 8.37 10.49
N GLY A 346 -13.16 8.22 9.19
CA GLY A 346 -14.16 8.20 8.13
C GLY A 346 -14.57 9.62 7.70
N ASP A 347 -14.00 10.64 8.32
CA ASP A 347 -14.17 12.02 7.89
C ASP A 347 -13.43 12.24 6.54
N PRO A 348 -14.14 12.71 5.49
CA PRO A 348 -13.56 13.00 4.18
C PRO A 348 -12.32 13.90 4.20
N PHE A 349 -12.12 14.70 5.24
CA PHE A 349 -10.94 15.54 5.44
C PHE A 349 -9.67 14.70 5.62
N PHE A 350 -9.74 13.60 6.38
CA PHE A 350 -8.61 12.71 6.66
C PHE A 350 -8.27 11.84 5.45
N LEU A 351 -9.25 11.56 4.60
CA LEU A 351 -9.06 10.78 3.38
C LEU A 351 -8.16 11.48 2.36
N LYS A 352 -8.17 12.82 2.31
CA LYS A 352 -7.34 13.60 1.37
C LYS A 352 -5.86 13.65 1.72
N ARG A 353 -5.46 13.02 2.83
CA ARG A 353 -4.12 13.14 3.35
C ARG A 353 -3.16 12.19 2.64
N PRO A 354 -2.00 12.70 2.17
CA PRO A 354 -1.13 11.96 1.26
C PRO A 354 -0.24 10.91 1.94
N ILE A 355 -0.27 10.77 3.27
CA ILE A 355 0.53 9.79 4.00
C ILE A 355 -0.42 8.93 4.84
N ARG A 356 -0.28 7.61 4.78
CA ARG A 356 -0.89 6.67 5.72
C ARG A 356 0.20 5.92 6.46
N VAL A 357 0.13 5.91 7.77
CA VAL A 357 0.95 5.06 8.63
C VAL A 357 0.14 3.84 9.04
N GLU A 358 0.71 2.66 8.84
CA GLU A 358 0.19 1.35 9.22
C GLU A 358 1.10 0.80 10.33
N ILE A 359 0.56 0.62 11.53
CA ILE A 359 1.35 0.28 12.72
C ILE A 359 0.87 -1.08 13.24
N THR A 360 1.75 -2.07 13.21
CA THR A 360 1.53 -3.35 13.87
C THR A 360 1.82 -3.24 15.37
N ILE A 361 0.84 -3.54 16.20
CA ILE A 361 0.96 -3.51 17.67
C ILE A 361 0.97 -4.96 18.19
N PRO A 362 2.08 -5.43 18.78
CA PRO A 362 2.18 -6.80 19.26
C PRO A 362 1.19 -7.14 20.37
N LYS A 363 0.82 -8.42 20.46
CA LYS A 363 0.05 -8.98 21.56
C LYS A 363 0.63 -8.61 22.94
N GLY A 364 -0.26 -8.27 23.85
CA GLY A 364 0.06 -7.92 25.23
C GLY A 364 0.50 -6.47 25.42
N THR A 365 0.63 -5.68 24.35
CA THR A 365 0.91 -4.24 24.45
C THR A 365 -0.23 -3.52 25.18
N HIS A 366 0.13 -2.56 26.03
CA HIS A 366 -0.81 -1.73 26.78
C HIS A 366 -1.37 -0.63 25.87
N ALA A 367 -2.44 -0.93 25.13
CA ALA A 367 -3.07 0.01 24.20
C ALA A 367 -4.60 -0.08 24.32
N PRO A 368 -5.27 0.85 25.02
CA PRO A 368 -6.72 0.83 25.18
C PRO A 368 -7.47 1.23 23.90
N TYR A 369 -8.68 0.69 23.75
CA TYR A 369 -9.65 1.09 22.74
C TYR A 369 -10.65 2.07 23.35
N LEU A 370 -10.76 3.27 22.77
CA LEU A 370 -11.39 4.41 23.46
C LEU A 370 -12.83 4.70 23.06
N GLU A 371 -13.40 4.00 22.07
CA GLU A 371 -14.71 4.32 21.47
C GLU A 371 -15.79 4.69 22.50
N SER A 372 -16.03 3.85 23.51
CA SER A 372 -17.13 4.06 24.47
C SER A 372 -16.95 5.25 25.41
N ILE A 373 -15.76 5.87 25.46
CA ILE A 373 -15.44 7.01 26.33
C ILE A 373 -14.88 8.21 25.55
N SER A 374 -14.67 8.08 24.25
CA SER A 374 -14.13 9.14 23.41
C SER A 374 -15.17 10.22 23.16
N SER A 375 -14.73 11.47 23.05
CA SER A 375 -15.55 12.55 22.51
C SER A 375 -15.83 12.36 21.02
N PHE A 376 -15.05 11.50 20.35
CA PHE A 376 -15.14 11.15 18.94
C PHE A 376 -15.17 9.61 18.75
N PRO A 377 -16.25 8.91 19.13
CA PRO A 377 -16.34 7.44 19.05
C PRO A 377 -16.14 6.87 17.64
N GLU A 378 -16.47 7.64 16.60
CA GLU A 378 -16.32 7.29 15.20
C GLU A 378 -14.88 7.07 14.76
N GLU A 379 -13.91 7.61 15.51
CA GLU A 379 -12.48 7.44 15.24
C GLU A 379 -11.99 6.02 15.47
N LYS A 380 -12.76 5.19 16.21
CA LYS A 380 -12.37 3.81 16.56
C LYS A 380 -10.94 3.77 17.10
N GLU A 381 -10.67 4.67 18.05
CA GLU A 381 -9.32 5.00 18.48
C GLU A 381 -8.68 3.88 19.31
N ILE A 382 -7.44 3.52 18.94
CA ILE A 382 -6.49 2.81 19.81
C ILE A 382 -5.43 3.83 20.23
N LEU A 383 -5.29 4.04 21.54
CA LEU A 383 -4.30 4.97 22.06
C LEU A 383 -3.02 4.22 22.45
N LEU A 384 -1.90 4.64 21.87
CA LEU A 384 -0.58 4.15 22.26
C LEU A 384 0.00 4.99 23.41
N PRO A 385 0.68 4.37 24.38
CA PRO A 385 1.23 5.06 25.55
C PRO A 385 2.31 6.06 25.15
N HIS A 386 2.48 7.10 25.97
CA HIS A 386 3.64 7.97 25.83
C HIS A 386 4.93 7.20 26.10
N GLY A 387 6.00 7.55 25.39
CA GLY A 387 7.25 6.79 25.39
C GLY A 387 7.22 5.52 24.53
N SER A 388 6.20 5.33 23.69
CA SER A 388 6.15 4.20 22.76
C SER A 388 7.33 4.21 21.80
N LYS A 389 7.91 3.04 21.57
CA LYS A 389 9.00 2.82 20.62
C LYS A 389 8.47 2.29 19.31
N PHE A 390 8.98 2.80 18.20
CA PHE A 390 8.57 2.40 16.86
C PHE A 390 9.76 2.08 15.98
N ILE A 391 9.63 1.07 15.13
CA ILE A 391 10.55 0.80 14.03
C ILE A 391 9.77 0.85 12.73
N ILE A 392 10.29 1.60 11.75
CA ILE A 392 9.77 1.57 10.38
C ILE A 392 10.22 0.25 9.75
N THR A 393 9.27 -0.55 9.28
CA THR A 393 9.51 -1.87 8.67
C THR A 393 9.44 -1.81 7.14
N GLY A 394 8.79 -0.79 6.57
CA GLY A 394 8.73 -0.62 5.13
C GLY A 394 8.06 0.67 4.68
N ALA A 395 8.19 0.97 3.40
CA ALA A 395 7.53 2.10 2.77
C ALA A 395 7.17 1.77 1.32
N SER A 396 5.99 2.17 0.89
CA SER A 396 5.50 2.00 -0.49
C SER A 396 4.62 3.17 -0.90
N THR A 397 4.42 3.36 -2.20
CA THR A 397 3.36 4.24 -2.70
C THR A 397 2.18 3.40 -3.15
N VAL A 398 0.96 3.80 -2.80
CA VAL A 398 -0.26 3.18 -3.32
C VAL A 398 -1.13 4.24 -3.96
N GLN A 399 -1.87 3.86 -4.99
CA GLN A 399 -2.84 4.72 -5.63
C GLN A 399 -4.22 4.46 -5.02
N GLU A 400 -4.89 5.50 -4.56
CA GLU A 400 -6.21 5.42 -3.95
C GLU A 400 -7.19 6.31 -4.69
N THR A 401 -8.42 5.82 -4.85
CA THR A 401 -9.51 6.55 -5.49
C THR A 401 -10.49 7.00 -4.42
N LEU A 402 -10.61 8.31 -4.25
CA LEU A 402 -11.55 8.95 -3.32
C LEU A 402 -12.50 9.84 -4.11
N LYS A 403 -13.80 9.50 -4.11
CA LYS A 403 -14.87 10.27 -4.76
C LYS A 403 -14.50 10.76 -6.18
N ASN A 404 -13.95 9.85 -6.99
CA ASN A 404 -13.51 10.08 -8.39
C ASN A 404 -12.21 10.87 -8.57
N GLN A 405 -11.45 11.13 -7.50
CA GLN A 405 -10.08 11.62 -7.58
C GLN A 405 -9.12 10.50 -7.21
N THR A 406 -8.16 10.25 -8.10
CA THR A 406 -7.12 9.27 -7.88
C THR A 406 -5.88 9.98 -7.37
N MET A 407 -5.41 9.62 -6.19
CA MET A 407 -4.20 10.19 -5.59
C MET A 407 -3.19 9.08 -5.30
N ASN A 408 -1.92 9.33 -5.60
CA ASN A 408 -0.86 8.55 -4.99
C ASN A 408 -0.77 8.96 -3.51
N ILE A 409 -0.61 7.99 -2.62
CA ILE A 409 -0.27 8.23 -1.22
C ILE A 409 0.99 7.45 -0.86
N LEU A 410 1.73 7.98 0.11
CA LEU A 410 2.80 7.28 0.80
C LEU A 410 2.21 6.39 1.89
N VAL A 411 2.56 5.12 1.91
CA VAL A 411 2.27 4.19 2.99
C VAL A 411 3.56 3.90 3.75
N ILE A 412 3.58 4.21 5.05
CA ILE A 412 4.65 3.90 5.98
C ILE A 412 4.19 2.71 6.83
N ARG A 413 4.93 1.60 6.79
CA ARG A 413 4.68 0.45 7.67
C ARG A 413 5.64 0.51 8.84
N ALA A 414 5.12 0.34 10.05
CA ALA A 414 5.88 0.37 11.27
C ALA A 414 5.38 -0.68 12.26
N THR A 415 6.17 -0.97 13.28
CA THR A 415 5.79 -1.82 14.40
C THR A 415 6.14 -1.17 15.73
N VAL A 416 5.31 -1.39 16.75
CA VAL A 416 5.64 -1.02 18.12
C VAL A 416 6.65 -2.01 18.68
N VAL A 417 7.76 -1.50 19.23
CA VAL A 417 8.75 -2.31 19.95
C VAL A 417 8.28 -2.48 21.39
N LYS A 418 8.29 -3.73 21.87
CA LYS A 418 7.82 -4.10 23.20
C LYS A 418 8.90 -3.96 24.27
#